data_AF-A0A928A0G9-F1
#
_entry.id   AF-A0A928A0G9-F1
#
_cell.length_a   1.000
_cell.length_b   1.000
_cell.length_c   1.000
_cell.angle_alpha   90.00
_cell.angle_beta   90.00
_cell.angle_gamma   90.00
#
_symmetry.space_group_name_H-M   'P 1'
#
loop_
_entity.id
_entity.type
_entity.pdbx_description
1 polymer ?
#
loop_
_entity_poly.entity_id
_entity_poly.type
_entity_poly.pdbx_seq_one_letter_code
_entity_poly.pdbx_strand_id
1 'polypeptide(L)'
;MLTISIAMDENKGIGIKGRLPWHLKEELKLFKSNTVGKTILMGQTTYDGLPRKLKDRHTVVCSIDPEYKVDDPDAEVTYDLMKFLNEKEFSDDEVIVCGGASIYRQAYPFCHKALISFVKGDYEVDTHFDVFDMNDWEVVKEVEYEDFIYREMNRKRSSKRIFVTGCCGYIGSHTTVELLNDGYDVVGLDNFSNSQPEVLDKITRITGKKIRFYEGNMLDRELLEKIFDENDIGAVIDFAAYKAVGDSVRKPVEYYTNNVSSVLVLLSVMKEKNVRSIVFSSSATVYGENNPIPYVETMPIGGTTNPYGTSKVFVEQILKDLCFADKSFNACILRYFNPIGAHESGLLGENPNGVPANLMPYIDKVALGKLERLNIFGDDYPTKDGTGVRDYIHVVDLAKVHIKGLKKIEHKKGSYYVYNIGTGVGYSVLDIVRAYEKVNDITIPYVIAPRRPGDLPEYYADSSKAQKELNWHTEKTLEDMCRDCYRFVLNCK
;
A
#
# COMPACT_ATOMS: atom_id res chain seq x y z
N MET A 1 -13.43 -4.32 17.19
CA MET A 1 -12.70 -3.01 17.19
C MET A 1 -12.21 -2.72 18.60
N LEU A 2 -10.99 -2.18 18.79
CA LEU A 2 -10.47 -1.82 20.12
C LEU A 2 -10.51 -0.30 20.35
N THR A 3 -11.19 0.13 21.40
CA THR A 3 -11.43 1.54 21.75
C THR A 3 -10.85 1.84 23.12
N ILE A 4 -10.05 2.91 23.26
CA ILE A 4 -9.65 3.41 24.58
C ILE A 4 -10.69 4.41 25.09
N SER A 5 -11.17 4.25 26.32
CA SER A 5 -12.05 5.21 26.99
C SER A 5 -11.40 5.69 28.28
N ILE A 6 -11.18 6.99 28.41
CA ILE A 6 -10.45 7.56 29.54
C ILE A 6 -10.88 8.98 29.85
N ALA A 7 -10.95 9.33 31.14
CA ALA A 7 -10.99 10.70 31.60
C ALA A 7 -9.62 11.04 32.18
N MET A 8 -9.04 12.18 31.78
CA MET A 8 -7.74 12.61 32.27
C MET A 8 -7.70 14.14 32.42
N ASP A 9 -6.91 14.63 33.37
CA ASP A 9 -6.66 16.07 33.52
C ASP A 9 -5.65 16.60 32.48
N GLU A 10 -5.32 17.88 32.57
CA GLU A 10 -4.37 18.57 31.68
C GLU A 10 -2.95 17.96 31.70
N ASN A 11 -2.59 17.30 32.80
CA ASN A 11 -1.29 16.66 33.03
C ASN A 11 -1.33 15.15 32.72
N LYS A 12 -2.39 14.65 32.06
CA LYS A 12 -2.64 13.22 31.79
C LYS A 12 -2.78 12.38 33.07
N GLY A 13 -3.11 13.01 34.20
CA GLY A 13 -3.47 12.35 35.44
C GLY A 13 -4.82 11.66 35.30
N ILE A 14 -4.92 10.41 35.78
CA ILE A 14 -6.10 9.55 35.59
C ILE A 14 -6.61 8.93 36.88
N GLY A 15 -5.88 9.08 37.98
CA GLY A 15 -6.28 8.51 39.25
C GLY A 15 -5.38 8.87 40.42
N ILE A 16 -5.93 8.67 41.61
CA ILE A 16 -5.25 8.78 42.90
C ILE A 16 -5.71 7.66 43.81
N LYS A 17 -4.79 6.85 44.36
CA LYS A 17 -5.09 5.74 45.29
C LYS A 17 -6.18 4.78 44.77
N GLY A 18 -6.14 4.47 43.48
CA GLY A 18 -7.09 3.53 42.85
C GLY A 18 -8.49 4.08 42.57
N ARG A 19 -8.72 5.40 42.69
CA ARG A 19 -9.99 6.07 42.38
C ARG A 19 -9.78 7.28 41.46
N LEU A 20 -10.86 7.74 40.83
CA LEU A 20 -10.84 8.99 40.06
C LEU A 20 -10.66 10.21 41.00
N PRO A 21 -9.91 11.25 40.60
CA PRO A 21 -9.67 12.44 41.43
C PRO A 21 -10.88 13.39 41.47
N TRP A 22 -11.81 13.22 40.54
CA TRP A 22 -12.99 14.07 40.35
C TRP A 22 -14.29 13.26 40.36
N HIS A 23 -15.41 13.97 40.46
CA HIS A 23 -16.74 13.40 40.35
C HIS A 23 -17.62 14.26 39.44
N LEU A 24 -17.62 13.95 38.14
CA LEU A 24 -18.30 14.73 37.11
C LEU A 24 -19.52 13.96 36.59
N LYS A 25 -20.72 14.45 36.90
CA LYS A 25 -21.97 13.74 36.56
C LYS A 25 -22.19 13.58 35.06
N GLU A 26 -21.87 14.59 34.27
CA GLU A 26 -22.04 14.55 32.81
C GLU A 26 -21.03 13.61 32.14
N GLU A 27 -19.79 13.57 32.64
CA GLU A 27 -18.77 12.62 32.17
C GLU A 27 -19.20 11.17 32.45
N LEU A 28 -19.70 10.88 33.66
CA LEU A 28 -20.20 9.54 34.01
C LEU A 28 -21.38 9.10 33.14
N LYS A 29 -22.27 10.03 32.76
CA LYS A 29 -23.36 9.75 31.82
C LYS A 29 -22.82 9.39 30.44
N LEU A 30 -21.82 10.13 29.98
CA LEU A 30 -21.18 9.91 28.68
C LEU A 30 -20.41 8.58 28.63
N PHE A 31 -19.64 8.28 29.67
CA PHE A 31 -19.00 6.98 29.86
C PHE A 31 -20.04 5.85 29.79
N LYS A 32 -21.16 5.99 30.50
CA LYS A 32 -22.24 4.99 30.48
C LYS A 32 -22.82 4.84 29.07
N SER A 33 -23.16 5.93 28.38
CA SER A 33 -23.71 5.83 27.01
C SER A 33 -22.75 5.20 26.03
N ASN A 34 -21.44 5.42 26.21
CA ASN A 34 -20.42 4.88 25.34
C ASN A 34 -20.12 3.40 25.57
N THR A 35 -20.45 2.87 26.76
CA THR A 35 -20.02 1.53 27.20
C THR A 35 -21.13 0.50 27.31
N VAL A 36 -22.40 0.92 27.48
CA VAL A 36 -23.54 -0.02 27.58
C VAL A 36 -23.62 -0.93 26.36
N GLY A 37 -23.84 -2.23 26.59
CA GLY A 37 -23.94 -3.25 25.55
C GLY A 37 -22.61 -3.72 24.96
N LYS A 38 -21.47 -3.26 25.50
CA LYS A 38 -20.13 -3.56 24.96
C LYS A 38 -19.30 -4.39 25.93
N THR A 39 -18.21 -4.97 25.42
CA THR A 39 -17.19 -5.60 26.25
C THR A 39 -16.27 -4.54 26.85
N ILE A 40 -16.01 -4.60 28.14
CA ILE A 40 -15.11 -3.69 28.85
C ILE A 40 -13.87 -4.45 29.30
N LEU A 41 -12.69 -3.97 28.93
CA LEU A 41 -11.42 -4.51 29.38
C LEU A 41 -10.82 -3.57 30.44
N MET A 42 -10.54 -4.09 31.63
CA MET A 42 -9.92 -3.33 32.71
C MET A 42 -8.99 -4.19 33.57
N GLY A 43 -8.15 -3.55 34.38
CA GLY A 43 -7.26 -4.26 35.30
C GLY A 43 -7.96 -4.62 36.60
N GLN A 44 -7.46 -5.63 37.30
CA GLN A 44 -7.98 -6.08 38.60
C GLN A 44 -8.21 -4.93 39.59
N THR A 45 -7.21 -4.06 39.81
CA THR A 45 -7.33 -2.94 40.77
C THR A 45 -8.48 -2.00 40.42
N THR A 46 -8.68 -1.72 39.13
CA THR A 46 -9.78 -0.88 38.65
C THR A 46 -11.12 -1.56 38.89
N TYR A 47 -11.22 -2.86 38.60
CA TYR A 47 -12.45 -3.64 38.77
C TYR A 47 -12.85 -3.78 40.24
N ASP A 48 -11.89 -4.05 41.12
CA ASP A 48 -12.09 -4.19 42.56
C ASP A 48 -12.44 -2.84 43.22
N GLY A 49 -11.92 -1.74 42.67
CA GLY A 49 -12.20 -0.37 43.14
C GLY A 49 -13.56 0.19 42.71
N LEU A 50 -14.33 -0.51 41.87
CA LEU A 50 -15.63 -0.02 41.40
C LEU A 50 -16.65 0.04 42.56
N PRO A 51 -17.36 1.17 42.75
CA PRO A 51 -18.37 1.28 43.80
C PRO A 51 -19.57 0.34 43.56
N ARG A 52 -19.84 0.02 42.28
CA ARG A 52 -20.85 -0.95 41.82
C ARG A 52 -20.39 -1.56 40.51
N LYS A 53 -20.75 -2.83 40.29
CA LYS A 53 -20.51 -3.50 39.00
C LYS A 53 -21.23 -2.80 37.86
N LEU A 54 -20.61 -2.81 36.69
CA LEU A 54 -21.10 -2.14 35.50
C LEU A 54 -22.22 -2.95 34.85
N LYS A 55 -23.47 -2.67 35.20
CA LYS A 55 -24.63 -3.34 34.59
C LYS A 55 -24.64 -3.21 33.07
N ASP A 56 -25.23 -4.22 32.40
CA ASP A 56 -25.46 -4.28 30.95
C ASP A 56 -24.16 -4.23 30.12
N ARG A 57 -23.07 -4.76 30.67
CA ARG A 57 -21.73 -4.79 30.08
C ARG A 57 -21.05 -6.09 30.43
N HIS A 58 -20.41 -6.72 29.45
CA HIS A 58 -19.53 -7.85 29.70
C HIS A 58 -18.15 -7.33 30.10
N THR A 59 -17.58 -7.78 31.22
CA THR A 59 -16.32 -7.24 31.75
C THR A 59 -15.20 -8.28 31.71
N VAL A 60 -14.14 -8.00 30.98
CA VAL A 60 -12.89 -8.77 31.00
C VAL A 60 -11.93 -8.12 31.99
N VAL A 61 -11.62 -8.83 33.06
CA VAL A 61 -10.69 -8.40 34.10
C VAL A 61 -9.32 -9.00 33.84
N CYS A 62 -8.33 -8.15 33.58
CA CYS A 62 -6.95 -8.57 33.44
C CYS A 62 -6.28 -8.61 34.82
N SER A 63 -5.82 -9.79 35.22
CA SER A 63 -5.03 -10.00 36.43
C SER A 63 -3.71 -10.68 36.10
N ILE A 64 -2.66 -10.39 36.88
CA ILE A 64 -1.40 -11.14 36.84
C ILE A 64 -1.37 -12.29 37.85
N ASP A 65 -2.36 -12.34 38.74
CA ASP A 65 -2.51 -13.37 39.74
C ASP A 65 -3.31 -14.55 39.15
N PRO A 66 -2.70 -15.71 38.91
CA PRO A 66 -3.39 -16.87 38.33
C PRO A 66 -4.49 -17.44 39.23
N GLU A 67 -4.49 -17.09 40.52
CA GLU A 67 -5.51 -17.51 41.48
C GLU A 67 -6.70 -16.55 41.53
N TYR A 68 -6.59 -15.35 40.95
CA TYR A 68 -7.67 -14.37 40.95
C TYR A 68 -8.91 -14.90 40.21
N LYS A 69 -10.07 -14.78 40.86
CA LYS A 69 -11.38 -15.14 40.31
C LYS A 69 -12.36 -13.99 40.51
N VAL A 70 -13.28 -13.86 39.57
CA VAL A 70 -14.43 -12.95 39.69
C VAL A 70 -15.68 -13.78 39.96
N ASP A 71 -16.44 -13.37 40.97
CA ASP A 71 -17.77 -13.92 41.29
C ASP A 71 -18.84 -12.97 40.74
N ASP A 72 -18.84 -12.81 39.41
CA ASP A 72 -19.74 -11.93 38.66
C ASP A 72 -20.07 -12.62 37.34
N PRO A 73 -21.34 -12.99 37.08
CA PRO A 73 -21.73 -13.73 35.88
C PRO A 73 -21.50 -12.94 34.59
N ASP A 74 -21.40 -11.61 34.68
CA ASP A 74 -21.14 -10.73 33.55
C ASP A 74 -19.64 -10.44 33.38
N ALA A 75 -18.76 -11.08 34.16
CA ALA A 75 -17.32 -10.88 34.10
C ALA A 75 -16.52 -12.17 33.87
N GLU A 76 -15.39 -12.04 33.19
CA GLU A 76 -14.39 -13.09 33.02
C GLU A 76 -12.99 -12.59 33.34
N VAL A 77 -12.03 -13.50 33.53
CA VAL A 77 -10.63 -13.16 33.85
C VAL A 77 -9.71 -13.59 32.70
N THR A 78 -8.85 -12.67 32.27
CA THR A 78 -7.67 -13.00 31.47
C THR A 78 -6.40 -12.80 32.30
N TYR A 79 -5.45 -13.73 32.16
CA TYR A 79 -4.16 -13.66 32.84
C TYR A 79 -3.02 -13.18 31.94
N ASP A 80 -3.32 -12.98 30.65
CA ASP A 80 -2.37 -12.49 29.66
C ASP A 80 -3.12 -11.54 28.71
N LEU A 81 -2.88 -10.25 28.93
CA LEU A 81 -3.50 -9.20 28.13
C LEU A 81 -3.10 -9.31 26.66
N MET A 82 -1.83 -9.61 26.38
CA MET A 82 -1.33 -9.66 25.01
C MET A 82 -1.92 -10.84 24.26
N LYS A 83 -2.01 -11.99 24.91
CA LYS A 83 -2.70 -13.16 24.37
C LYS A 83 -4.17 -12.84 24.07
N PHE A 84 -4.87 -12.22 25.02
CA PHE A 84 -6.27 -11.81 24.83
C PHE A 84 -6.44 -10.84 23.64
N LEU A 85 -5.57 -9.84 23.53
CA LEU A 85 -5.60 -8.87 22.44
C LEU A 85 -5.28 -9.50 21.08
N ASN A 86 -4.48 -10.57 21.03
CA ASN A 86 -4.11 -11.24 19.79
C ASN A 86 -5.11 -12.33 19.35
N GLU A 87 -5.73 -13.02 20.28
CA GLU A 87 -6.65 -14.14 19.99
C GLU A 87 -8.09 -13.68 19.72
N LYS A 88 -8.47 -12.49 20.19
CA LYS A 88 -9.82 -11.97 19.98
C LYS A 88 -9.97 -11.44 18.56
N GLU A 89 -10.74 -12.14 17.74
CA GLU A 89 -11.20 -11.61 16.45
C GLU A 89 -12.03 -10.33 16.72
N PHE A 90 -11.48 -9.17 16.37
CA PHE A 90 -12.11 -7.87 16.58
C PHE A 90 -13.29 -7.60 15.61
N SER A 91 -13.81 -8.64 14.95
CA SER A 91 -14.78 -8.58 13.85
C SER A 91 -16.22 -8.35 14.30
N ASP A 92 -16.65 -8.86 15.47
CA ASP A 92 -18.08 -8.80 15.85
C ASP A 92 -18.42 -7.93 17.08
N ASP A 93 -17.48 -7.69 18.02
CA ASP A 93 -17.73 -6.87 19.23
C ASP A 93 -16.72 -5.72 19.42
N GLU A 94 -17.22 -4.55 19.83
CA GLU A 94 -16.38 -3.44 20.28
C GLU A 94 -15.89 -3.70 21.71
N VAL A 95 -14.56 -3.72 21.89
CA VAL A 95 -13.91 -3.82 23.21
C VAL A 95 -13.47 -2.42 23.63
N ILE A 96 -13.95 -1.98 24.80
CA ILE A 96 -13.56 -0.70 25.38
C ILE A 96 -12.59 -0.92 26.54
N VAL A 97 -11.39 -0.36 26.41
CA VAL A 97 -10.35 -0.37 27.43
C VAL A 97 -10.64 0.76 28.42
N CYS A 98 -10.94 0.38 29.66
CA CYS A 98 -11.31 1.27 30.78
C CYS A 98 -10.47 0.96 32.03
N GLY A 99 -9.14 0.86 31.88
CA GLY A 99 -8.25 0.32 32.90
C GLY A 99 -7.43 1.35 33.69
N GLY A 100 -6.43 0.87 34.41
CA GLY A 100 -5.36 1.69 34.97
C GLY A 100 -4.20 1.86 33.99
N ALA A 101 -3.18 2.66 34.37
CA ALA A 101 -2.04 3.01 33.52
C ALA A 101 -1.36 1.82 32.82
N SER A 102 -1.22 0.67 33.51
CA SER A 102 -0.61 -0.53 32.93
C SER A 102 -1.41 -1.12 31.77
N ILE A 103 -2.74 -1.20 31.93
CA ILE A 103 -3.63 -1.73 30.89
C ILE A 103 -3.65 -0.78 29.70
N TYR A 104 -3.76 0.53 29.96
CA TYR A 104 -3.71 1.52 28.90
C TYR A 104 -2.39 1.47 28.13
N ARG A 105 -1.25 1.39 28.82
CA ARG A 105 0.07 1.30 28.17
C ARG A 105 0.19 0.10 27.24
N GLN A 106 -0.30 -1.06 27.66
CA GLN A 106 -0.23 -2.29 26.87
C GLN A 106 -1.23 -2.29 25.70
N ALA A 107 -2.43 -1.77 25.90
CA ALA A 107 -3.47 -1.76 24.87
C ALA A 107 -3.35 -0.60 23.87
N TYR A 108 -2.72 0.52 24.26
CA TYR A 108 -2.64 1.75 23.45
C TYR A 108 -2.16 1.54 22.00
N PRO A 109 -1.11 0.74 21.74
CA PRO A 109 -0.64 0.51 20.36
C PRO A 109 -1.67 -0.17 19.45
N PHE A 110 -2.65 -0.86 20.02
CA PHE A 110 -3.69 -1.63 19.31
C PHE A 110 -5.02 -0.87 19.22
N CYS A 111 -5.13 0.30 19.86
CA CYS A 111 -6.37 1.05 19.91
C CYS A 111 -6.63 1.77 18.59
N HIS A 112 -7.81 1.55 18.03
CA HIS A 112 -8.27 2.12 16.75
C HIS A 112 -9.05 3.41 16.96
N LYS A 113 -9.77 3.50 18.08
CA LYS A 113 -10.59 4.64 18.48
C LYS A 113 -10.22 5.09 19.89
N ALA A 114 -10.37 6.37 20.17
CA ALA A 114 -10.25 6.95 21.51
C ALA A 114 -11.48 7.80 21.83
N LEU A 115 -12.02 7.60 23.04
CA LEU A 115 -13.09 8.37 23.65
C LEU A 115 -12.49 9.03 24.90
N ILE A 116 -12.08 10.29 24.79
CA ILE A 116 -11.32 10.95 25.85
C ILE A 116 -12.06 12.17 26.39
N SER A 117 -12.23 12.21 27.70
CA SER A 117 -12.70 13.38 28.44
C SER A 117 -11.49 14.10 29.04
N PHE A 118 -11.13 15.26 28.49
CA PHE A 118 -10.07 16.14 29.01
C PHE A 118 -10.66 17.02 30.11
N VAL A 119 -10.46 16.64 31.37
CA VAL A 119 -11.00 17.33 32.54
C VAL A 119 -10.22 18.62 32.78
N LYS A 120 -10.95 19.72 32.98
CA LYS A 120 -10.40 21.06 33.23
C LYS A 120 -9.93 21.14 34.69
N GLY A 121 -8.72 21.66 34.91
CA GLY A 121 -8.16 21.88 36.24
C GLY A 121 -6.97 20.99 36.58
N ASP A 122 -6.34 21.30 37.72
CA ASP A 122 -5.15 20.61 38.25
C ASP A 122 -5.55 19.77 39.46
N TYR A 123 -5.30 18.47 39.40
CA TYR A 123 -5.72 17.51 40.41
C TYR A 123 -4.52 16.79 41.01
N GLU A 124 -4.58 16.47 42.31
CA GLU A 124 -3.60 15.58 42.92
C GLU A 124 -3.79 14.16 42.36
N VAL A 125 -2.77 13.66 41.68
CA VAL A 125 -2.79 12.37 40.97
C VAL A 125 -1.53 11.56 41.25
N ASP A 126 -1.65 10.23 41.34
CA ASP A 126 -0.52 9.29 41.46
C ASP A 126 -0.41 8.33 40.27
N THR A 127 -1.39 8.37 39.36
CA THR A 127 -1.50 7.49 38.21
C THR A 127 -1.71 8.32 36.95
N HIS A 128 -0.89 8.09 35.93
CA HIS A 128 -0.90 8.88 34.68
C HIS A 128 -1.01 8.01 33.44
N PHE A 129 -1.57 8.58 32.37
CA PHE A 129 -1.58 7.98 31.04
C PHE A 129 -0.48 8.57 30.15
N ASP A 130 0.77 8.33 30.55
CA ASP A 130 1.95 9.02 29.98
C ASP A 130 2.16 8.77 28.48
N VAL A 131 1.73 7.60 27.99
CA VAL A 131 1.95 7.20 26.59
C VAL A 131 0.99 7.87 25.61
N PHE A 132 0.00 8.61 26.09
CA PHE A 132 -0.90 9.35 25.20
C PHE A 132 -0.16 10.47 24.48
N ASP A 133 -0.25 10.48 23.15
CA ASP A 133 0.20 11.59 22.32
C ASP A 133 -0.93 12.00 21.38
N MET A 134 -1.35 13.27 21.45
CA MET A 134 -2.40 13.82 20.57
C MET A 134 -2.03 13.72 19.08
N ASN A 135 -0.73 13.67 18.75
CA ASN A 135 -0.25 13.49 17.39
C ASN A 135 -0.67 12.14 16.80
N ASP A 136 -0.90 11.13 17.64
CA ASP A 136 -1.36 9.81 17.23
C ASP A 136 -2.84 9.77 16.80
N TRP A 137 -3.60 10.87 16.95
CA TRP A 137 -5.05 10.85 16.82
C TRP A 137 -5.60 11.94 15.88
N GLU A 138 -6.57 11.59 15.03
CA GLU A 138 -7.41 12.53 14.27
C GLU A 138 -8.74 12.73 15.02
N VAL A 139 -9.08 13.98 15.36
CA VAL A 139 -10.35 14.31 16.04
C VAL A 139 -11.51 14.17 15.07
N VAL A 140 -12.46 13.31 15.42
CA VAL A 140 -13.68 13.04 14.65
C VAL A 140 -14.84 13.89 15.18
N LYS A 141 -14.87 14.09 16.50
CA LYS A 141 -15.91 14.87 17.17
C LYS A 141 -15.33 15.49 18.43
N GLU A 142 -15.71 16.74 18.69
CA GLU A 142 -15.39 17.47 19.91
C GLU A 142 -16.68 18.06 20.48
N VAL A 143 -16.86 17.95 21.79
CA VAL A 143 -17.98 18.54 22.53
C VAL A 143 -17.43 19.16 23.80
N GLU A 144 -17.69 20.45 24.00
CA GLU A 144 -17.30 21.15 25.21
C GLU A 144 -18.40 21.03 26.28
N TYR A 145 -17.99 20.67 27.49
CA TYR A 145 -18.79 20.68 28.70
C TYR A 145 -18.22 21.71 29.69
N GLU A 146 -18.97 22.00 30.76
CA GLU A 146 -18.56 22.93 31.81
C GLU A 146 -17.19 22.56 32.38
N ASP A 147 -17.02 21.31 32.80
CA ASP A 147 -15.83 20.82 33.51
C ASP A 147 -14.83 20.02 32.65
N PHE A 148 -15.14 19.75 31.37
CA PHE A 148 -14.27 18.94 30.51
C PHE A 148 -14.53 19.16 29.02
N ILE A 149 -13.58 18.76 28.17
CA ILE A 149 -13.75 18.67 26.72
C ILE A 149 -13.76 17.20 26.33
N TYR A 150 -14.82 16.74 25.69
CA TYR A 150 -14.91 15.38 25.18
C TYR A 150 -14.48 15.31 23.73
N ARG A 151 -13.60 14.34 23.40
CA ARG A 151 -13.17 14.05 22.03
C ARG A 151 -13.40 12.60 21.68
N GLU A 152 -14.03 12.37 20.52
CA GLU A 152 -13.94 11.09 19.80
C GLU A 152 -12.86 11.22 18.74
N MET A 153 -11.93 10.28 18.72
CA MET A 153 -10.77 10.32 17.84
C MET A 153 -10.49 8.96 17.23
N ASN A 154 -9.97 8.95 16.01
CA ASN A 154 -9.47 7.75 15.35
C ASN A 154 -7.94 7.78 15.35
N ARG A 155 -7.32 6.61 15.50
CA ARG A 155 -5.87 6.48 15.46
C ARG A 155 -5.37 6.91 14.08
N LYS A 156 -4.42 7.83 14.03
CA LYS A 156 -3.64 8.11 12.82
C LYS A 156 -2.73 6.91 12.58
N ARG A 157 -2.87 6.25 11.43
CA ARG A 157 -1.93 5.21 11.02
C ARG A 157 -0.61 5.84 10.58
N SER A 158 0.50 5.14 10.81
CA SER A 158 1.81 5.59 10.32
C SER A 158 1.80 5.67 8.79
N SER A 159 1.91 6.88 8.24
CA SER A 159 2.08 7.06 6.79
C SER A 159 3.41 6.51 6.25
N LYS A 160 4.32 6.13 7.16
CA LYS A 160 5.65 5.61 6.81
C LYS A 160 5.65 4.13 6.46
N ARG A 161 4.64 3.34 6.85
CA ARG A 161 4.60 1.90 6.53
C ARG A 161 3.71 1.63 5.34
N ILE A 162 4.32 1.14 4.27
CA ILE A 162 3.67 0.93 2.98
C ILE A 162 3.54 -0.56 2.72
N PHE A 163 2.33 -1.00 2.41
CA PHE A 163 2.08 -2.34 1.91
C PHE A 163 2.30 -2.38 0.40
N VAL A 164 3.24 -3.19 -0.06
CA VAL A 164 3.61 -3.30 -1.47
C VAL A 164 3.26 -4.70 -1.96
N THR A 165 2.23 -4.80 -2.81
CA THR A 165 1.87 -6.06 -3.47
C THR A 165 2.78 -6.24 -4.69
N GLY A 166 3.14 -7.49 -5.03
CA GLY A 166 4.08 -7.76 -6.12
C GLY A 166 5.47 -7.17 -5.87
N CYS A 167 5.87 -7.08 -4.60
CA CYS A 167 7.09 -6.38 -4.16
C CYS A 167 8.38 -7.01 -4.71
N CYS A 168 8.36 -8.28 -5.11
CA CYS A 168 9.51 -8.96 -5.73
C CYS A 168 9.49 -8.87 -7.25
N GLY A 169 8.42 -8.35 -7.85
CA GLY A 169 8.33 -8.09 -9.28
C GLY A 169 9.32 -7.01 -9.75
N TYR A 170 9.43 -6.85 -11.07
CA TYR A 170 10.37 -5.91 -11.67
C TYR A 170 10.22 -4.47 -11.15
N ILE A 171 9.05 -3.85 -11.30
CA ILE A 171 8.83 -2.47 -10.85
C ILE A 171 8.71 -2.39 -9.32
N GLY A 172 8.04 -3.40 -8.72
CA GLY A 172 7.81 -3.47 -7.27
C GLY A 172 9.11 -3.53 -6.44
N SER A 173 10.12 -4.27 -6.91
CA SER A 173 11.41 -4.37 -6.23
C SER A 173 12.21 -3.07 -6.26
N HIS A 174 12.24 -2.38 -7.40
CA HIS A 174 12.86 -1.06 -7.52
C HIS A 174 12.12 -0.04 -6.64
N THR A 175 10.79 -0.08 -6.63
CA THR A 175 9.98 0.81 -5.78
C THR A 175 10.20 0.53 -4.31
N THR A 176 10.36 -0.74 -3.91
CA THR A 176 10.70 -1.13 -2.54
C THR A 176 12.05 -0.57 -2.12
N VAL A 177 13.06 -0.62 -3.01
CA VAL A 177 14.37 0.01 -2.75
C VAL A 177 14.23 1.51 -2.54
N GLU A 178 13.53 2.22 -3.43
CA GLU A 178 13.37 3.67 -3.32
C GLU A 178 12.58 4.08 -2.06
N LEU A 179 11.54 3.32 -1.68
CA LEU A 179 10.80 3.54 -0.43
C LEU A 179 11.71 3.42 0.80
N LEU A 180 12.50 2.35 0.87
CA LEU A 180 13.43 2.11 1.97
C LEU A 180 14.51 3.21 2.04
N ASN A 181 14.99 3.69 0.90
CA ASN A 181 15.95 4.78 0.82
C ASN A 181 15.34 6.14 1.24
N ASP A 182 14.07 6.40 0.93
CA ASP A 182 13.33 7.61 1.37
C ASP A 182 12.82 7.51 2.82
N GLY A 183 13.16 6.43 3.53
CA GLY A 183 12.88 6.28 4.97
C GLY A 183 11.50 5.70 5.31
N TYR A 184 10.80 5.12 4.35
CA TYR A 184 9.60 4.32 4.59
C TYR A 184 9.96 2.92 5.09
N ASP A 185 9.04 2.31 5.84
CA ASP A 185 9.00 0.88 6.13
C ASP A 185 8.17 0.17 5.05
N VAL A 186 8.59 -1.03 4.65
CA VAL A 186 7.84 -1.83 3.66
C VAL A 186 7.37 -3.15 4.26
N VAL A 187 6.09 -3.45 4.04
CA VAL A 187 5.50 -4.77 4.19
C VAL A 187 5.22 -5.30 2.79
N GLY A 188 5.87 -6.39 2.40
CA GLY A 188 5.80 -6.95 1.06
C GLY A 188 4.88 -8.18 0.98
N LEU A 189 4.13 -8.29 -0.11
CA LEU A 189 3.43 -9.51 -0.53
C LEU A 189 3.85 -9.88 -1.96
N ASP A 190 4.16 -11.15 -2.20
CA ASP A 190 4.37 -11.69 -3.55
C ASP A 190 4.08 -13.20 -3.56
N ASN A 191 3.69 -13.77 -4.70
CA ASN A 191 3.48 -15.22 -4.85
C ASN A 191 4.52 -15.89 -5.77
N PHE A 192 5.53 -15.14 -6.21
CA PHE A 192 6.60 -15.61 -7.09
C PHE A 192 6.18 -16.16 -8.45
N SER A 193 4.91 -15.96 -8.86
CA SER A 193 4.41 -16.42 -10.17
C SER A 193 5.23 -15.88 -11.35
N ASN A 194 5.78 -14.66 -11.22
CA ASN A 194 6.65 -14.05 -12.22
C ASN A 194 7.82 -13.24 -11.60
N SER A 195 8.31 -13.71 -10.44
CA SER A 195 9.45 -13.14 -9.71
C SER A 195 10.22 -14.27 -9.02
N GLN A 196 11.26 -13.95 -8.24
CA GLN A 196 12.12 -14.93 -7.57
C GLN A 196 12.35 -14.55 -6.10
N PRO A 197 12.37 -15.51 -5.14
CA PRO A 197 12.61 -15.22 -3.72
C PRO A 197 13.92 -14.47 -3.44
N GLU A 198 14.97 -14.73 -4.24
CA GLU A 198 16.28 -14.08 -4.13
C GLU A 198 16.23 -12.54 -4.26
N VAL A 199 15.14 -11.99 -4.81
CA VAL A 199 14.93 -10.54 -4.90
C VAL A 199 14.92 -9.88 -3.53
N LEU A 200 14.44 -10.57 -2.49
CA LEU A 200 14.43 -10.07 -1.10
C LEU A 200 15.84 -9.83 -0.57
N ASP A 201 16.77 -10.76 -0.85
CA ASP A 201 18.18 -10.63 -0.48
C ASP A 201 18.84 -9.50 -1.26
N LYS A 202 18.51 -9.34 -2.55
CA LYS A 202 19.01 -8.24 -3.39
C LYS A 202 18.53 -6.88 -2.90
N ILE A 203 17.26 -6.74 -2.51
CA ILE A 203 16.73 -5.53 -1.86
C ILE A 203 17.52 -5.22 -0.58
N THR A 204 17.76 -6.24 0.25
CA THR A 204 18.51 -6.08 1.51
C THR A 204 19.95 -5.66 1.25
N ARG A 205 20.62 -6.23 0.25
CA ARG A 205 22.01 -5.87 -0.11
C ARG A 205 22.14 -4.44 -0.63
N ILE A 206 21.13 -3.95 -1.35
CA ILE A 206 21.14 -2.57 -1.88
C ILE A 206 20.87 -1.56 -0.76
N THR A 207 19.90 -1.83 0.10
CA THR A 207 19.37 -0.84 1.06
C THR A 207 19.97 -0.97 2.47
N GLY A 208 20.59 -2.10 2.79
CA GLY A 208 20.97 -2.48 4.15
C GLY A 208 19.78 -2.81 5.05
N LYS A 209 18.55 -2.85 4.52
CA LYS A 209 17.30 -3.03 5.28
C LYS A 209 16.55 -4.26 4.82
N LYS A 210 16.05 -5.05 5.78
CA LYS A 210 15.13 -6.16 5.51
C LYS A 210 13.69 -5.65 5.53
N ILE A 211 12.85 -6.21 4.67
CA ILE A 211 11.40 -5.97 4.68
C ILE A 211 10.70 -7.10 5.43
N ARG A 212 9.54 -6.82 6.00
CA ARG A 212 8.62 -7.88 6.43
C ARG A 212 7.93 -8.41 5.18
N PHE A 213 7.97 -9.72 4.96
CA PHE A 213 7.51 -10.33 3.72
C PHE A 213 6.50 -11.46 4.01
N TYR A 214 5.49 -11.54 3.16
CA TYR A 214 4.49 -12.60 3.15
C TYR A 214 4.44 -13.21 1.75
N GLU A 215 4.57 -14.53 1.68
CA GLU A 215 4.35 -15.27 0.43
C GLU A 215 2.86 -15.60 0.30
N GLY A 216 2.23 -15.20 -0.81
CA GLY A 216 0.84 -15.55 -1.06
C GLY A 216 0.13 -14.69 -2.09
N ASN A 217 -1.14 -14.99 -2.32
CA ASN A 217 -1.98 -14.36 -3.33
C ASN A 217 -2.94 -13.35 -2.70
N MET A 218 -3.14 -12.20 -3.33
CA MET A 218 -4.14 -11.19 -2.89
C MET A 218 -5.60 -11.69 -2.93
N LEU A 219 -5.88 -12.81 -3.60
CA LEU A 219 -7.19 -13.48 -3.52
C LEU A 219 -7.42 -14.17 -2.17
N ASP A 220 -6.35 -14.43 -1.41
CA ASP A 220 -6.44 -14.97 -0.07
C ASP A 220 -6.78 -13.84 0.92
N ARG A 221 -8.06 -13.77 1.26
CA ARG A 221 -8.60 -12.76 2.16
C ARG A 221 -8.05 -12.90 3.58
N GLU A 222 -7.94 -14.13 4.09
CA GLU A 222 -7.47 -14.40 5.45
C GLU A 222 -6.00 -13.96 5.59
N LEU A 223 -5.18 -14.23 4.56
CA LEU A 223 -3.81 -13.74 4.52
C LEU A 223 -3.75 -12.21 4.53
N LEU A 224 -4.57 -11.53 3.72
CA LEU A 224 -4.60 -10.06 3.71
C LEU A 224 -5.06 -9.51 5.06
N GLU A 225 -6.09 -10.07 5.69
CA GLU A 225 -6.54 -9.65 7.01
C GLU A 225 -5.43 -9.79 8.06
N LYS A 226 -4.74 -10.95 8.09
CA LYS A 226 -3.57 -11.18 8.93
C LYS A 226 -2.46 -10.15 8.71
N ILE A 227 -2.12 -9.85 7.45
CA ILE A 227 -1.09 -8.86 7.12
C ILE A 227 -1.48 -7.48 7.68
N PHE A 228 -2.73 -7.06 7.55
CA PHE A 228 -3.17 -5.77 8.03
C PHE A 228 -3.32 -5.69 9.56
N ASP A 229 -3.56 -6.82 10.23
CA ASP A 229 -3.62 -6.89 11.70
C ASP A 229 -2.22 -6.90 12.34
N GLU A 230 -1.26 -7.61 11.72
CA GLU A 230 0.12 -7.68 12.22
C GLU A 230 0.93 -6.39 11.95
N ASN A 231 0.39 -5.47 11.15
CA ASN A 231 1.13 -4.30 10.65
C ASN A 231 0.30 -3.01 10.64
N ASP A 232 0.82 -1.95 11.27
CA ASP A 232 0.27 -0.59 11.12
C ASP A 232 0.56 0.00 9.72
N ILE A 233 -0.17 -0.45 8.70
CA ILE A 233 -0.04 -0.01 7.30
C ILE A 233 -0.77 1.32 7.08
N GLY A 234 -0.06 2.35 6.59
CA GLY A 234 -0.66 3.65 6.26
C GLY A 234 -1.23 3.76 4.85
N ALA A 235 -0.62 3.06 3.88
CA ALA A 235 -1.03 3.09 2.48
C ALA A 235 -0.59 1.83 1.72
N VAL A 236 -1.20 1.61 0.55
CA VAL A 236 -0.90 0.49 -0.33
C VAL A 236 -0.29 0.99 -1.66
N ILE A 237 0.72 0.30 -2.17
CA ILE A 237 1.11 0.37 -3.58
C ILE A 237 0.86 -0.99 -4.21
N ASP A 238 -0.01 -1.03 -5.20
CA ASP A 238 -0.47 -2.28 -5.81
C ASP A 238 0.22 -2.55 -7.16
N PHE A 239 1.16 -3.50 -7.20
CA PHE A 239 1.81 -3.98 -8.44
C PHE A 239 1.38 -5.37 -8.87
N ALA A 240 0.79 -6.18 -7.98
CA ALA A 240 0.50 -7.58 -8.26
C ALA A 240 -0.55 -7.73 -9.37
N ALA A 241 -0.08 -8.13 -10.55
CA ALA A 241 -0.92 -8.38 -11.71
C ALA A 241 -0.19 -9.27 -12.72
N TYR A 242 -0.94 -10.07 -13.47
CA TYR A 242 -0.45 -10.63 -14.71
C TYR A 242 -0.39 -9.52 -15.77
N LYS A 243 0.71 -9.47 -16.52
CA LYS A 243 1.03 -8.33 -17.40
C LYS A 243 1.25 -8.67 -18.88
N ALA A 244 1.25 -9.95 -19.25
CA ALA A 244 1.60 -10.34 -20.62
C ALA A 244 0.38 -10.22 -21.56
N VAL A 245 0.40 -9.21 -22.44
CA VAL A 245 -0.70 -8.92 -23.38
C VAL A 245 -1.13 -10.15 -24.17
N GLY A 246 -0.20 -10.83 -24.86
CA GLY A 246 -0.53 -11.98 -25.69
C GLY A 246 -1.06 -13.19 -24.90
N ASP A 247 -0.67 -13.32 -23.63
CA ASP A 247 -1.17 -14.39 -22.76
C ASP A 247 -2.57 -14.08 -22.23
N SER A 248 -2.86 -12.80 -21.96
CA SER A 248 -4.19 -12.35 -21.56
C SER A 248 -5.28 -12.68 -22.59
N VAL A 249 -4.95 -12.62 -23.88
CA VAL A 249 -5.88 -12.98 -24.97
C VAL A 249 -6.20 -14.48 -24.95
N ARG A 250 -5.23 -15.32 -24.62
CA ARG A 250 -5.43 -16.78 -24.51
C ARG A 250 -6.14 -17.17 -23.22
N LYS A 251 -5.94 -16.41 -22.15
CA LYS A 251 -6.40 -16.72 -20.78
C LYS A 251 -7.17 -15.55 -20.14
N PRO A 252 -8.25 -15.05 -20.78
CA PRO A 252 -8.93 -13.85 -20.32
C PRO A 252 -9.48 -13.99 -18.88
N VAL A 253 -10.06 -15.15 -18.55
CA VAL A 253 -10.64 -15.39 -17.21
C VAL A 253 -9.57 -15.36 -16.13
N GLU A 254 -8.42 -16.03 -16.34
CA GLU A 254 -7.29 -16.01 -15.40
C GLU A 254 -6.82 -14.56 -15.14
N TYR A 255 -6.74 -13.73 -16.18
CA TYR A 255 -6.36 -12.33 -16.05
C TYR A 255 -7.38 -11.49 -15.31
N TYR A 256 -8.68 -11.65 -15.58
CA TYR A 256 -9.71 -10.90 -14.84
C TYR A 256 -9.78 -11.34 -13.37
N THR A 257 -9.70 -12.64 -13.09
CA THR A 257 -9.64 -13.14 -11.71
C THR A 257 -8.42 -12.59 -10.98
N ASN A 258 -7.23 -12.69 -11.58
CA ASN A 258 -6.00 -12.24 -10.92
C ASN A 258 -5.89 -10.71 -10.82
N ASN A 259 -6.32 -9.95 -11.83
CA ASN A 259 -6.06 -8.51 -11.88
C ASN A 259 -7.22 -7.65 -11.37
N VAL A 260 -8.46 -8.17 -11.37
CA VAL A 260 -9.65 -7.42 -10.95
C VAL A 260 -10.16 -7.95 -9.62
N SER A 261 -10.39 -9.27 -9.50
CA SER A 261 -10.96 -9.83 -8.27
C SER A 261 -10.01 -9.68 -7.07
N SER A 262 -8.71 -9.84 -7.26
CA SER A 262 -7.71 -9.61 -6.20
C SER A 262 -7.74 -8.18 -5.64
N VAL A 263 -7.91 -7.19 -6.51
CA VAL A 263 -8.02 -5.78 -6.11
C VAL A 263 -9.32 -5.55 -5.35
N LEU A 264 -10.43 -6.19 -5.74
CA LEU A 264 -11.68 -6.11 -4.98
C LEU A 264 -11.52 -6.68 -3.56
N VAL A 265 -10.83 -7.81 -3.40
CA VAL A 265 -10.52 -8.38 -2.07
C VAL A 265 -9.66 -7.41 -1.26
N LEU A 266 -8.58 -6.90 -1.85
CA LEU A 266 -7.70 -5.91 -1.22
C LEU A 266 -8.47 -4.66 -0.76
N LEU A 267 -9.31 -4.08 -1.61
CA LEU A 267 -10.09 -2.89 -1.28
C LEU A 267 -11.10 -3.14 -0.14
N SER A 268 -11.69 -4.34 -0.07
CA SER A 268 -12.54 -4.74 1.06
C SER A 268 -11.76 -4.75 2.37
N VAL A 269 -10.62 -5.44 2.41
CA VAL A 269 -9.77 -5.53 3.61
C VAL A 269 -9.24 -4.16 3.99
N MET A 270 -8.77 -3.36 3.03
CA MET A 270 -8.33 -1.97 3.25
C MET A 270 -9.42 -1.14 3.95
N LYS A 271 -10.68 -1.24 3.49
CA LYS A 271 -11.81 -0.52 4.07
C LYS A 271 -12.04 -0.93 5.53
N GLU A 272 -12.10 -2.23 5.80
CA GLU A 272 -12.34 -2.80 7.13
C GLU A 272 -11.23 -2.47 8.12
N LYS A 273 -9.98 -2.47 7.64
CA LYS A 273 -8.79 -2.15 8.43
C LYS A 273 -8.51 -0.64 8.48
N ASN A 274 -9.37 0.19 7.90
CA ASN A 274 -9.21 1.66 7.86
C ASN A 274 -7.92 2.15 7.18
N VAL A 275 -7.44 1.43 6.18
CA VAL A 275 -6.37 1.90 5.27
C VAL A 275 -7.03 2.47 4.03
N ARG A 276 -6.89 3.77 3.81
CA ARG A 276 -7.72 4.50 2.83
C ARG A 276 -6.96 5.07 1.64
N SER A 277 -5.67 4.78 1.51
CA SER A 277 -4.81 5.36 0.47
C SER A 277 -4.17 4.26 -0.37
N ILE A 278 -4.33 4.36 -1.69
CA ILE A 278 -3.75 3.41 -2.67
C ILE A 278 -3.07 4.15 -3.82
N VAL A 279 -1.86 3.71 -4.18
CA VAL A 279 -1.25 3.99 -5.48
C VAL A 279 -1.40 2.75 -6.34
N PHE A 280 -2.05 2.90 -7.50
CA PHE A 280 -2.35 1.77 -8.38
C PHE A 280 -1.52 1.81 -9.65
N SER A 281 -0.94 0.65 -9.97
CA SER A 281 -0.19 0.40 -11.19
C SER A 281 -1.11 0.23 -12.39
N SER A 282 -1.35 1.31 -13.13
CA SER A 282 -2.06 1.26 -14.41
C SER A 282 -1.08 1.24 -15.60
N SER A 283 -1.58 1.41 -16.81
CA SER A 283 -0.85 1.18 -18.05
C SER A 283 -1.36 2.07 -19.18
N ALA A 284 -0.49 2.52 -20.07
CA ALA A 284 -0.86 3.23 -21.29
C ALA A 284 -1.84 2.44 -22.19
N THR A 285 -1.91 1.11 -22.01
CA THR A 285 -2.88 0.26 -22.72
C THR A 285 -4.35 0.65 -22.48
N VAL A 286 -4.65 1.38 -21.40
CA VAL A 286 -6.03 1.84 -21.12
C VAL A 286 -6.55 2.84 -22.15
N TYR A 287 -5.67 3.51 -22.90
CA TYR A 287 -6.04 4.47 -23.94
C TYR A 287 -6.58 3.81 -25.23
N GLY A 288 -6.39 2.51 -25.43
CA GLY A 288 -6.82 1.84 -26.65
C GLY A 288 -6.16 2.40 -27.92
N GLU A 289 -6.79 2.19 -29.07
CA GLU A 289 -6.18 2.53 -30.39
C GLU A 289 -6.60 3.90 -30.94
N ASN A 290 -7.70 4.47 -30.44
CA ASN A 290 -8.38 5.61 -31.09
C ASN A 290 -7.93 6.98 -30.58
N ASN A 291 -7.06 7.02 -29.57
CA ASN A 291 -6.60 8.29 -29.01
C ASN A 291 -5.44 8.89 -29.83
N PRO A 292 -5.43 10.22 -30.05
CA PRO A 292 -4.31 10.86 -30.71
C PRO A 292 -3.08 10.86 -29.80
N ILE A 293 -1.89 11.01 -30.39
CA ILE A 293 -0.61 11.03 -29.68
C ILE A 293 -0.09 12.48 -29.66
N PRO A 294 0.54 12.97 -28.57
CA PRO A 294 0.81 12.29 -27.30
C PRO A 294 -0.45 12.04 -26.46
N TYR A 295 -0.43 10.98 -25.64
CA TYR A 295 -1.53 10.66 -24.74
C TYR A 295 -1.56 11.63 -23.55
N VAL A 296 -2.73 12.22 -23.28
CA VAL A 296 -3.00 13.08 -22.10
C VAL A 296 -4.06 12.43 -21.21
N GLU A 297 -4.04 12.67 -19.91
CA GLU A 297 -4.89 11.94 -18.96
C GLU A 297 -6.39 12.24 -19.07
N THR A 298 -6.76 13.33 -19.75
CA THR A 298 -8.16 13.69 -20.04
C THR A 298 -8.77 12.90 -21.19
N MET A 299 -7.96 12.12 -21.91
CA MET A 299 -8.45 11.27 -23.00
C MET A 299 -9.37 10.17 -22.47
N PRO A 300 -10.37 9.74 -23.26
CA PRO A 300 -11.20 8.60 -22.92
C PRO A 300 -10.35 7.33 -22.78
N ILE A 301 -10.66 6.51 -21.79
CA ILE A 301 -10.11 5.17 -21.63
C ILE A 301 -11.14 4.12 -22.04
N GLY A 302 -10.68 2.91 -22.37
CA GLY A 302 -11.50 1.84 -22.93
C GLY A 302 -11.18 1.59 -24.41
N GLY A 303 -11.99 0.76 -25.07
CA GLY A 303 -11.69 0.34 -26.45
C GLY A 303 -10.35 -0.42 -26.54
N THR A 304 -10.02 -1.16 -25.49
CA THR A 304 -8.76 -1.89 -25.36
C THR A 304 -8.75 -3.13 -26.26
N THR A 305 -7.57 -3.49 -26.75
CA THR A 305 -7.37 -4.58 -27.73
C THR A 305 -7.12 -5.93 -27.09
N ASN A 306 -7.00 -5.98 -25.76
CA ASN A 306 -6.61 -7.18 -25.03
C ASN A 306 -7.15 -7.17 -23.58
N PRO A 307 -7.42 -8.36 -23.00
CA PRO A 307 -7.94 -8.49 -21.64
C PRO A 307 -7.06 -7.88 -20.53
N TYR A 308 -5.73 -7.86 -20.69
CA TYR A 308 -4.85 -7.17 -19.74
C TYR A 308 -5.18 -5.68 -19.66
N GLY A 309 -5.23 -4.99 -20.81
CA GLY A 309 -5.61 -3.58 -20.88
C GLY A 309 -7.00 -3.33 -20.31
N THR A 310 -7.97 -4.18 -20.66
CA THR A 310 -9.34 -4.11 -20.13
C THR A 310 -9.38 -4.24 -18.61
N SER A 311 -8.58 -5.16 -18.03
CA SER A 311 -8.51 -5.33 -16.57
C SER A 311 -8.04 -4.06 -15.86
N LYS A 312 -7.09 -3.32 -16.45
CA LYS A 312 -6.62 -2.03 -15.89
C LYS A 312 -7.70 -0.94 -15.98
N VAL A 313 -8.45 -0.88 -17.09
CA VAL A 313 -9.62 0.02 -17.21
C VAL A 313 -10.65 -0.27 -16.12
N PHE A 314 -10.95 -1.55 -15.87
CA PHE A 314 -11.91 -1.93 -14.83
C PHE A 314 -11.46 -1.51 -13.44
N VAL A 315 -10.19 -1.73 -13.09
CA VAL A 315 -9.69 -1.31 -11.77
C VAL A 315 -9.64 0.21 -11.62
N GLU A 316 -9.26 0.96 -12.66
CA GLU A 316 -9.36 2.43 -12.63
C GLU A 316 -10.79 2.90 -12.37
N GLN A 317 -11.78 2.30 -13.04
CA GLN A 317 -13.19 2.62 -12.84
C GLN A 317 -13.66 2.27 -11.43
N ILE A 318 -13.30 1.08 -10.91
CA ILE A 318 -13.60 0.65 -9.54
C ILE A 318 -13.05 1.64 -8.51
N LEU A 319 -11.79 2.05 -8.65
CA LEU A 319 -11.14 3.01 -7.74
C LEU A 319 -11.78 4.40 -7.82
N LYS A 320 -12.16 4.83 -9.02
CA LYS A 320 -12.87 6.10 -9.23
C LYS A 320 -14.22 6.08 -8.54
N ASP A 321 -14.99 5.02 -8.70
CA ASP A 321 -16.31 4.85 -8.07
C ASP A 321 -16.18 4.74 -6.54
N LEU A 322 -15.17 4.03 -6.04
CA LEU A 322 -14.88 3.95 -4.60
C LEU A 322 -14.57 5.32 -4.01
N CYS A 323 -13.65 6.09 -4.60
CA CYS A 323 -13.31 7.45 -4.13
C CYS A 323 -14.49 8.42 -4.28
N PHE A 324 -15.38 8.18 -5.25
CA PHE A 324 -16.61 8.94 -5.39
C PHE A 324 -17.59 8.62 -4.25
N ALA A 325 -17.83 7.34 -3.96
CA ALA A 325 -18.81 6.88 -2.96
C ALA A 325 -18.33 7.07 -1.52
N ASP A 326 -17.06 6.83 -1.24
CA ASP A 326 -16.45 6.95 0.10
C ASP A 326 -15.34 8.01 0.08
N LYS A 327 -15.65 9.20 0.59
CA LYS A 327 -14.72 10.35 0.61
C LYS A 327 -13.55 10.20 1.58
N SER A 328 -13.46 9.09 2.32
CA SER A 328 -12.25 8.79 3.06
C SER A 328 -11.17 8.14 2.17
N PHE A 329 -11.56 7.49 1.07
CA PHE A 329 -10.63 6.84 0.16
C PHE A 329 -9.92 7.84 -0.76
N ASN A 330 -8.65 7.53 -1.03
CA ASN A 330 -7.79 8.25 -1.94
C ASN A 330 -7.06 7.28 -2.87
N ALA A 331 -7.03 7.61 -4.16
CA ALA A 331 -6.32 6.84 -5.16
C ALA A 331 -5.40 7.72 -6.02
N CYS A 332 -4.17 7.25 -6.22
CA CYS A 332 -3.26 7.78 -7.23
C CYS A 332 -3.04 6.71 -8.31
N ILE A 333 -3.57 6.95 -9.49
CA ILE A 333 -3.43 6.07 -10.65
C ILE A 333 -2.22 6.52 -11.46
N LEU A 334 -1.26 5.62 -11.62
CA LEU A 334 -0.07 5.87 -12.42
C LEU A 334 -0.14 5.01 -13.69
N ARG A 335 -0.34 5.66 -14.85
CA ARG A 335 -0.39 4.98 -16.15
C ARG A 335 1.02 4.92 -16.72
N TYR A 336 1.66 3.77 -16.56
CA TYR A 336 3.03 3.58 -17.05
C TYR A 336 3.05 3.36 -18.55
N PHE A 337 4.11 3.84 -19.19
CA PHE A 337 4.41 3.49 -20.58
C PHE A 337 5.29 2.23 -20.60
N ASN A 338 6.51 2.28 -21.14
CA ASN A 338 7.33 1.09 -21.33
C ASN A 338 8.58 1.13 -20.42
N PRO A 339 8.50 0.63 -19.17
CA PRO A 339 9.65 0.62 -18.28
C PRO A 339 10.74 -0.36 -18.76
N ILE A 340 11.97 0.14 -18.82
CA ILE A 340 13.21 -0.60 -19.10
C ILE A 340 14.32 -0.12 -18.15
N GLY A 341 15.51 -0.68 -18.24
CA GLY A 341 16.62 -0.40 -17.32
C GLY A 341 16.74 -1.42 -16.18
N ALA A 342 17.57 -1.09 -15.22
CA ALA A 342 17.81 -1.87 -14.02
C ALA A 342 18.31 -0.95 -12.90
N HIS A 343 18.42 -1.45 -11.68
CA HIS A 343 19.07 -0.70 -10.62
C HIS A 343 20.57 -0.57 -10.93
N GLU A 344 21.17 0.59 -10.68
CA GLU A 344 22.55 0.90 -11.06
C GLU A 344 23.60 -0.05 -10.47
N SER A 345 23.29 -0.69 -9.33
CA SER A 345 24.12 -1.75 -8.73
C SER A 345 24.24 -3.01 -9.61
N GLY A 346 23.35 -3.18 -10.59
CA GLY A 346 23.22 -4.40 -11.40
C GLY A 346 22.73 -5.61 -10.60
N LEU A 347 22.19 -5.44 -9.40
CA LEU A 347 21.64 -6.54 -8.57
C LEU A 347 20.14 -6.78 -8.82
N LEU A 348 19.39 -5.74 -9.19
CA LEU A 348 17.96 -5.80 -9.49
C LEU A 348 17.73 -5.35 -10.93
N GLY A 349 16.83 -6.04 -11.64
CA GLY A 349 16.46 -5.79 -13.03
C GLY A 349 15.32 -6.71 -13.47
N GLU A 350 14.90 -6.63 -14.73
CA GLU A 350 13.80 -7.45 -15.24
C GLU A 350 14.25 -8.89 -15.50
N ASN A 351 13.79 -9.84 -14.68
CA ASN A 351 14.06 -11.27 -14.84
C ASN A 351 12.75 -12.09 -14.80
N PRO A 352 11.98 -12.11 -15.91
CA PRO A 352 10.69 -12.79 -15.95
C PRO A 352 10.87 -14.30 -16.03
N ASN A 353 9.90 -15.06 -15.51
CA ASN A 353 9.87 -16.50 -15.65
C ASN A 353 9.57 -16.88 -17.12
N GLY A 354 10.35 -17.77 -17.70
CA GLY A 354 10.15 -18.28 -19.07
C GLY A 354 10.74 -17.42 -20.20
N VAL A 355 10.10 -17.46 -21.37
CA VAL A 355 10.52 -16.69 -22.56
C VAL A 355 9.96 -15.27 -22.43
N PRO A 356 10.79 -14.21 -22.53
CA PRO A 356 10.30 -12.87 -22.30
C PRO A 356 9.37 -12.41 -23.41
N ALA A 357 8.27 -11.76 -23.03
CA ALA A 357 7.32 -11.16 -23.97
C ALA A 357 7.69 -9.71 -24.38
N ASN A 358 8.55 -9.07 -23.59
CA ASN A 358 8.97 -7.68 -23.76
C ASN A 358 10.27 -7.59 -24.58
N LEU A 359 10.47 -6.46 -25.26
CA LEU A 359 11.62 -6.21 -26.14
C LEU A 359 12.96 -6.32 -25.40
N MET A 360 13.11 -5.59 -24.28
CA MET A 360 14.41 -5.43 -23.64
C MET A 360 14.99 -6.74 -23.06
N PRO A 361 14.23 -7.55 -22.28
CA PRO A 361 14.77 -8.83 -21.83
C PRO A 361 15.02 -9.83 -22.97
N TYR A 362 14.41 -9.65 -24.14
CA TYR A 362 14.72 -10.45 -25.32
C TYR A 362 16.07 -10.02 -25.92
N ILE A 363 16.31 -8.71 -26.06
CA ILE A 363 17.62 -8.15 -26.44
C ILE A 363 18.70 -8.65 -25.48
N ASP A 364 18.46 -8.61 -24.18
CA ASP A 364 19.41 -9.09 -23.18
C ASP A 364 19.76 -10.59 -23.39
N LYS A 365 18.77 -11.44 -23.69
CA LYS A 365 19.04 -12.86 -23.97
C LYS A 365 19.87 -13.07 -25.24
N VAL A 366 19.68 -12.23 -26.27
CA VAL A 366 20.50 -12.25 -27.49
C VAL A 366 21.92 -11.75 -27.18
N ALA A 367 22.05 -10.66 -26.44
CA ALA A 367 23.33 -10.10 -25.97
C ALA A 367 24.17 -11.11 -25.16
N LEU A 368 23.50 -11.97 -24.39
CA LEU A 368 24.14 -13.05 -23.62
C LEU A 368 24.40 -14.32 -24.45
N GLY A 369 24.00 -14.37 -25.72
CA GLY A 369 24.09 -15.57 -26.57
C GLY A 369 23.13 -16.70 -26.18
N LYS A 370 22.13 -16.43 -25.33
CA LYS A 370 21.07 -17.39 -24.95
C LYS A 370 20.00 -17.55 -26.03
N LEU A 371 19.90 -16.57 -26.94
CA LEU A 371 19.06 -16.61 -28.13
C LEU A 371 19.92 -16.20 -29.33
N GLU A 372 19.68 -16.82 -30.49
CA GLU A 372 20.48 -16.59 -31.70
C GLU A 372 20.31 -15.18 -32.27
N ARG A 373 19.08 -14.64 -32.20
CA ARG A 373 18.71 -13.35 -32.80
C ARG A 373 17.41 -12.79 -32.23
N LEU A 374 17.22 -11.48 -32.35
CA LEU A 374 15.98 -10.77 -32.07
C LEU A 374 15.03 -10.85 -33.29
N ASN A 375 13.72 -11.00 -33.02
CA ASN A 375 12.69 -10.81 -34.04
C ASN A 375 12.06 -9.42 -33.89
N ILE A 376 12.23 -8.56 -34.89
CA ILE A 376 11.59 -7.24 -34.95
C ILE A 376 10.27 -7.38 -35.69
N PHE A 377 9.15 -7.19 -34.99
CA PHE A 377 7.82 -7.42 -35.55
C PHE A 377 7.32 -6.19 -36.33
N GLY A 378 7.39 -6.26 -37.66
CA GLY A 378 6.96 -5.22 -38.60
C GLY A 378 8.03 -4.17 -38.89
N ASP A 379 8.15 -3.83 -40.17
CA ASP A 379 9.01 -2.78 -40.74
C ASP A 379 8.25 -1.87 -41.73
N ASP A 380 6.93 -1.94 -41.71
CA ASP A 380 6.02 -1.24 -42.62
C ASP A 380 5.00 -0.36 -41.87
N TYR A 381 5.19 -0.13 -40.56
CA TYR A 381 4.37 0.82 -39.80
C TYR A 381 4.57 2.24 -40.32
N PRO A 382 3.57 3.13 -40.21
CA PRO A 382 3.69 4.55 -40.57
C PRO A 382 4.54 5.33 -39.54
N THR A 383 5.76 4.87 -39.27
CA THR A 383 6.72 5.44 -38.32
C THR A 383 8.04 5.74 -39.05
N LYS A 384 8.96 6.46 -38.39
CA LYS A 384 10.20 6.97 -39.01
C LYS A 384 11.09 5.91 -39.66
N ASP A 385 11.05 4.67 -39.20
CA ASP A 385 11.85 3.55 -39.72
C ASP A 385 11.05 2.27 -39.94
N GLY A 386 9.71 2.39 -39.98
CA GLY A 386 8.81 1.28 -40.20
C GLY A 386 8.57 0.37 -38.99
N THR A 387 9.34 0.51 -37.91
CA THR A 387 9.20 -0.31 -36.70
C THR A 387 8.35 0.39 -35.63
N GLY A 388 7.81 -0.38 -34.68
CA GLY A 388 6.96 0.17 -33.63
C GLY A 388 7.69 1.19 -32.74
N VAL A 389 7.03 2.31 -32.43
CA VAL A 389 7.56 3.39 -31.58
C VAL A 389 6.87 3.41 -30.21
N ARG A 390 7.64 3.50 -29.13
CA ARG A 390 7.15 3.47 -27.74
C ARG A 390 7.88 4.49 -26.89
N ASP A 391 7.22 4.97 -25.84
CA ASP A 391 7.85 5.77 -24.79
C ASP A 391 8.51 4.88 -23.74
N TYR A 392 9.83 4.79 -23.81
CA TYR A 392 10.63 4.00 -22.87
C TYR A 392 11.08 4.87 -21.70
N ILE A 393 10.86 4.37 -20.49
CA ILE A 393 11.19 5.06 -19.25
C ILE A 393 12.09 4.18 -18.37
N HIS A 394 13.05 4.79 -17.68
CA HIS A 394 13.91 4.07 -16.75
C HIS A 394 13.13 3.61 -15.52
N VAL A 395 13.27 2.34 -15.13
CA VAL A 395 12.50 1.75 -14.02
C VAL A 395 12.76 2.44 -12.67
N VAL A 396 13.94 2.99 -12.44
CA VAL A 396 14.25 3.78 -11.24
C VAL A 396 13.50 5.12 -11.23
N ASP A 397 13.40 5.82 -12.36
CA ASP A 397 12.61 7.06 -12.45
C ASP A 397 11.13 6.76 -12.21
N LEU A 398 10.65 5.64 -12.75
CA LEU A 398 9.32 5.12 -12.50
C LEU A 398 9.12 4.75 -11.01
N ALA A 399 10.09 4.09 -10.37
CA ALA A 399 10.01 3.73 -8.96
C ALA A 399 9.83 4.98 -8.08
N LYS A 400 10.66 6.02 -8.32
CA LYS A 400 10.60 7.29 -7.57
C LYS A 400 9.25 7.99 -7.65
N VAL A 401 8.49 7.86 -8.75
CA VAL A 401 7.18 8.53 -8.86
C VAL A 401 6.13 7.97 -7.89
N HIS A 402 6.27 6.71 -7.43
CA HIS A 402 5.34 6.11 -6.48
C HIS A 402 5.35 6.84 -5.14
N ILE A 403 6.54 7.26 -4.70
CA ILE A 403 6.72 8.05 -3.48
C ILE A 403 6.02 9.41 -3.64
N LYS A 404 6.12 10.03 -4.82
CA LYS A 404 5.39 11.27 -5.13
C LYS A 404 3.87 11.04 -5.15
N GLY A 405 3.42 9.92 -5.69
CA GLY A 405 2.03 9.48 -5.67
C GLY A 405 1.49 9.33 -4.25
N LEU A 406 2.24 8.65 -3.36
CA LEU A 406 1.91 8.54 -1.93
C LEU A 406 1.78 9.91 -1.27
N LYS A 407 2.79 10.77 -1.42
CA LYS A 407 2.79 12.15 -0.86
C LYS A 407 1.65 13.00 -1.41
N LYS A 408 1.20 12.77 -2.65
CA LYS A 408 0.10 13.51 -3.27
C LYS A 408 -1.26 13.20 -2.63
N ILE A 409 -1.49 11.94 -2.27
CA ILE A 409 -2.74 11.47 -1.65
C ILE A 409 -2.72 11.52 -0.13
N GLU A 410 -1.55 11.73 0.48
CA GLU A 410 -1.39 11.89 1.92
C GLU A 410 -2.23 13.08 2.43
N HIS A 411 -3.01 12.84 3.50
CA HIS A 411 -3.90 13.83 4.13
C HIS A 411 -4.94 14.49 3.20
N LYS A 412 -5.29 13.85 2.08
CA LYS A 412 -6.41 14.27 1.23
C LYS A 412 -7.67 13.47 1.55
N LYS A 413 -8.84 14.03 1.23
CA LYS A 413 -10.15 13.36 1.40
C LYS A 413 -10.82 13.27 0.03
N GLY A 414 -11.18 12.05 -0.39
CA GLY A 414 -11.94 11.76 -1.61
C GLY A 414 -11.17 12.04 -2.88
N SER A 415 -9.84 11.94 -2.85
CA SER A 415 -9.00 12.31 -3.97
C SER A 415 -8.81 11.16 -4.97
N TYR A 416 -8.97 11.45 -6.25
CA TYR A 416 -8.70 10.53 -7.35
C TYR A 416 -7.81 11.26 -8.35
N TYR A 417 -6.52 10.90 -8.37
CA TYR A 417 -5.55 11.48 -9.28
C TYR A 417 -5.11 10.46 -10.31
N VAL A 418 -4.84 10.94 -11.54
CA VAL A 418 -4.36 10.12 -12.65
C VAL A 418 -3.20 10.84 -13.29
N TYR A 419 -2.10 10.13 -13.53
CA TYR A 419 -0.89 10.66 -14.15
C TYR A 419 -0.32 9.70 -15.20
N ASN A 420 0.08 10.25 -16.35
CA ASN A 420 0.89 9.57 -17.34
C ASN A 420 2.36 9.62 -16.94
N ILE A 421 2.97 8.45 -16.82
CA ILE A 421 4.36 8.30 -16.39
C ILE A 421 5.18 7.76 -17.55
N GLY A 422 5.77 8.68 -18.31
CA GLY A 422 6.67 8.44 -19.45
C GLY A 422 7.68 9.58 -19.58
N THR A 423 8.56 9.47 -20.56
CA THR A 423 9.55 10.52 -20.91
C THR A 423 8.94 11.59 -21.81
N GLY A 424 7.87 11.25 -22.53
CA GLY A 424 7.30 12.03 -23.61
C GLY A 424 8.06 11.94 -24.94
N VAL A 425 9.03 11.03 -25.03
CA VAL A 425 9.82 10.79 -26.24
C VAL A 425 9.58 9.36 -26.74
N GLY A 426 9.14 9.24 -27.99
CA GLY A 426 8.99 7.95 -28.67
C GLY A 426 10.31 7.48 -29.30
N TYR A 427 10.70 6.24 -29.00
CA TYR A 427 11.80 5.54 -29.67
C TYR A 427 11.29 4.32 -30.43
N SER A 428 11.81 4.10 -31.63
CA SER A 428 11.52 2.91 -32.43
C SER A 428 12.24 1.68 -31.89
N VAL A 429 11.86 0.48 -32.34
CA VAL A 429 12.59 -0.76 -31.98
C VAL A 429 14.06 -0.66 -32.41
N LEU A 430 14.34 -0.10 -33.59
CA LEU A 430 15.70 0.06 -34.09
C LEU A 430 16.51 1.12 -33.34
N ASP A 431 15.88 2.17 -32.81
CA ASP A 431 16.57 3.11 -31.92
C ASP A 431 17.09 2.39 -30.68
N ILE A 432 16.26 1.51 -30.07
CA ILE A 432 16.64 0.73 -28.89
C ILE A 432 17.82 -0.18 -29.21
N VAL A 433 17.75 -0.93 -30.32
CA VAL A 433 18.85 -1.81 -30.75
C VAL A 433 20.14 -1.02 -30.92
N ARG A 434 20.11 0.09 -31.68
CA ARG A 434 21.30 0.92 -31.93
C ARG A 434 21.87 1.52 -30.65
N ALA A 435 21.02 2.00 -29.75
CA ALA A 435 21.46 2.55 -28.46
C ALA A 435 22.11 1.47 -27.59
N TYR A 436 21.51 0.28 -27.54
CA TYR A 436 22.02 -0.86 -26.81
C TYR A 436 23.37 -1.34 -27.32
N GLU A 437 23.52 -1.49 -28.65
CA GLU A 437 24.79 -1.85 -29.28
C GLU A 437 25.87 -0.80 -29.01
N LYS A 438 25.56 0.48 -29.23
CA LYS A 438 26.50 1.60 -29.06
C LYS A 438 26.99 1.73 -27.62
N VAL A 439 26.11 1.62 -26.64
CA VAL A 439 26.45 1.89 -25.23
C VAL A 439 27.20 0.74 -24.56
N ASN A 440 26.98 -0.48 -25.06
CA ASN A 440 27.54 -1.70 -24.49
C ASN A 440 28.68 -2.30 -25.32
N ASP A 441 28.96 -1.73 -26.51
CA ASP A 441 29.98 -2.22 -27.46
C ASP A 441 29.78 -3.69 -27.83
N ILE A 442 28.54 -4.03 -28.19
CA ILE A 442 28.15 -5.38 -28.64
C ILE A 442 27.28 -5.30 -29.89
N THR A 443 27.12 -6.43 -30.59
CA THR A 443 26.20 -6.57 -31.72
C THR A 443 24.99 -7.39 -31.32
N ILE A 444 23.81 -6.96 -31.75
CA ILE A 444 22.54 -7.67 -31.57
C ILE A 444 22.07 -8.16 -32.94
N PRO A 445 22.26 -9.45 -33.28
CA PRO A 445 21.66 -10.02 -34.48
C PRO A 445 20.14 -9.91 -34.43
N TYR A 446 19.52 -9.47 -35.51
CA TYR A 446 18.06 -9.41 -35.62
C TYR A 446 17.57 -9.74 -37.03
N VAL A 447 16.29 -10.11 -37.13
CA VAL A 447 15.55 -10.28 -38.38
C VAL A 447 14.22 -9.54 -38.30
N ILE A 448 13.74 -9.07 -39.45
CA ILE A 448 12.37 -8.56 -39.56
C ILE A 448 11.41 -9.74 -39.64
N ALA A 449 10.37 -9.72 -38.82
CA ALA A 449 9.29 -10.68 -38.75
C ALA A 449 7.94 -9.99 -39.05
N PRO A 450 6.87 -10.73 -39.37
CA PRO A 450 5.53 -10.15 -39.54
C PRO A 450 5.09 -9.36 -38.30
N ARG A 451 4.19 -8.39 -38.49
CA ARG A 451 3.58 -7.64 -37.37
C ARG A 451 2.98 -8.59 -36.35
N ARG A 452 3.13 -8.26 -35.07
CA ARG A 452 2.48 -8.99 -33.98
C ARG A 452 1.05 -8.45 -33.81
N PRO A 453 0.02 -9.32 -33.79
CA PRO A 453 -1.36 -8.88 -33.62
C PRO A 453 -1.54 -8.03 -32.34
N GLY A 454 -2.20 -6.88 -32.49
CA GLY A 454 -2.48 -5.94 -31.39
C GLY A 454 -1.38 -4.91 -31.10
N ASP A 455 -0.23 -4.96 -31.78
CA ASP A 455 0.79 -3.91 -31.66
C ASP A 455 0.40 -2.65 -32.46
N LEU A 456 0.28 -1.53 -31.75
CA LEU A 456 0.08 -0.21 -32.33
C LEU A 456 1.34 0.33 -33.02
N PRO A 457 1.22 1.18 -34.06
CA PRO A 457 2.37 1.81 -34.70
C PRO A 457 3.22 2.63 -33.72
N GLU A 458 2.59 3.56 -33.01
CA GLU A 458 3.26 4.52 -32.13
C GLU A 458 2.36 4.89 -30.96
N TYR A 459 2.94 5.16 -29.79
CA TYR A 459 2.31 5.92 -28.71
C TYR A 459 3.37 6.39 -27.70
N TYR A 460 3.17 7.59 -27.14
CA TYR A 460 4.02 8.17 -26.10
C TYR A 460 3.26 9.16 -25.22
N ALA A 461 3.82 9.46 -24.04
CA ALA A 461 3.14 10.26 -23.02
C ALA A 461 3.18 11.76 -23.33
N ASP A 462 2.16 12.49 -22.89
CA ASP A 462 2.37 13.82 -22.33
C ASP A 462 2.41 13.67 -20.81
N SER A 463 3.57 13.96 -20.20
CA SER A 463 3.80 13.88 -18.76
C SER A 463 3.84 15.25 -18.07
N SER A 464 3.38 16.31 -18.74
CA SER A 464 3.37 17.68 -18.20
C SER A 464 2.56 17.79 -16.91
N LYS A 465 1.48 17.03 -16.77
CA LYS A 465 0.65 17.00 -15.56
C LYS A 465 1.44 16.45 -14.36
N ALA A 466 2.16 15.34 -14.54
CA ALA A 466 3.01 14.76 -13.49
C ALA A 466 4.13 15.74 -13.09
N GLN A 467 4.77 16.39 -14.07
CA GLN A 467 5.79 17.41 -13.82
C GLN A 467 5.25 18.57 -12.97
N LYS A 468 4.09 19.13 -13.35
CA LYS A 468 3.48 20.26 -12.66
C LYS A 468 2.97 19.92 -11.27
N GLU A 469 2.32 18.77 -11.11
CA GLU A 469 1.57 18.45 -9.89
C GLU A 469 2.32 17.58 -8.89
N LEU A 470 3.29 16.78 -9.34
CA LEU A 470 4.09 15.89 -8.50
C LEU A 470 5.54 16.37 -8.34
N ASN A 471 5.93 17.41 -9.09
CA ASN A 471 7.33 17.84 -9.22
C ASN A 471 8.25 16.65 -9.54
N TRP A 472 7.86 15.88 -10.56
CA TRP A 472 8.55 14.68 -11.01
C TRP A 472 8.99 14.84 -12.47
N HIS A 473 10.22 14.45 -12.77
CA HIS A 473 10.77 14.38 -14.11
C HIS A 473 11.66 13.15 -14.24
N THR A 474 11.85 12.68 -15.47
CA THR A 474 12.81 11.61 -15.79
C THR A 474 14.22 12.17 -15.78
N GLU A 475 15.15 11.48 -15.12
CA GLU A 475 16.56 11.86 -14.99
C GLU A 475 17.46 11.03 -15.93
N LYS A 476 17.02 9.80 -16.27
CA LYS A 476 17.83 8.81 -17.00
C LYS A 476 17.57 8.87 -18.50
N THR A 477 18.63 8.74 -19.30
CA THR A 477 18.53 8.71 -20.77
C THR A 477 18.29 7.30 -21.31
N LEU A 478 18.03 7.18 -22.62
CA LEU A 478 17.94 5.88 -23.28
C LEU A 478 19.24 5.06 -23.14
N GLU A 479 20.40 5.73 -23.20
CA GLU A 479 21.70 5.10 -23.00
C GLU A 479 21.86 4.55 -21.57
N ASP A 480 21.39 5.28 -20.55
CA ASP A 480 21.39 4.78 -19.17
C ASP A 480 20.53 3.52 -19.04
N MET A 481 19.32 3.54 -19.61
CA MET A 481 18.42 2.38 -19.62
C MET A 481 19.09 1.15 -20.24
N CYS A 482 19.70 1.30 -21.41
CA CYS A 482 20.36 0.17 -22.10
C CYS A 482 21.61 -0.32 -21.37
N ARG A 483 22.39 0.59 -20.78
CA ARG A 483 23.61 0.27 -20.02
C ARG A 483 23.27 -0.51 -18.75
N ASP A 484 22.28 -0.05 -18.01
CA ASP A 484 21.91 -0.66 -16.73
C ASP A 484 21.25 -2.03 -16.95
N CYS A 485 20.44 -2.21 -18.01
CA CYS A 485 19.96 -3.53 -18.45
C CYS A 485 21.12 -4.50 -18.67
N TYR A 486 22.11 -4.12 -19.49
CA TYR A 486 23.23 -5.00 -19.81
C TYR A 486 24.07 -5.33 -18.57
N ARG A 487 24.35 -4.33 -17.71
CA ARG A 487 25.05 -4.53 -16.44
C ARG A 487 24.35 -5.57 -15.56
N PHE A 488 23.02 -5.48 -15.43
CA PHE A 488 22.23 -6.43 -14.64
C PHE A 488 22.34 -7.85 -15.19
N VAL A 489 22.19 -8.05 -16.50
CA VAL A 489 22.19 -9.40 -17.07
C VAL A 489 23.58 -10.03 -17.11
N LEU A 490 24.64 -9.24 -17.13
CA LEU A 490 26.01 -9.73 -16.92
C LEU A 490 26.23 -10.31 -15.52
N ASN A 491 25.64 -9.71 -14.49
CA ASN A 491 25.71 -10.19 -13.10
C ASN A 491 24.84 -11.43 -12.84
N CYS A 492 23.98 -11.81 -13.80
CA CYS A 492 23.12 -12.98 -13.73
C CYS A 492 23.67 -14.16 -14.58
N LYS A 493 24.85 -14.02 -15.17
CA LYS A 493 25.63 -15.15 -15.71
C LYS A 493 26.18 -15.99 -14.58
#